data_AF-A0A8R1J420-F1
#
_entry.id   AF-A0A8R1J420-F1
#
_cell.length_a   1.000
_cell.length_b   1.000
_cell.length_c   1.000
_cell.angle_alpha   90.00
_cell.angle_beta   90.00
_cell.angle_gamma   90.00
#
_symmetry.space_group_name_H-M   'P 1'
#
loop_
_entity.id
_entity.type
_entity.pdbx_description
1 polymer ?
#
loop_
_entity_poly.entity_id
_entity_poly.type
_entity_poly.pdbx_seq_one_letter_code
_entity_poly.pdbx_strand_id
1 'polypeptide(L)'
;MTDPRMERNQHNWKTKKAYTREQCDLWSLGCTLYFCATGMFPCKYEHKNIKVDLEAAIKAANKLTQNPDAIGINIGQEGNHVESYDYLPITELPAKYTHYPKWLVCTMTCLIRQFFHDPSIEKYAEIANAMRTSKRRKFLSIDQLSIIDHTDMSNAPYVGYSIPS
;
A
#
# COMPACT_ATOMS: atom_id res chain seq x y z
N MET A 1 -6.37 -3.42 -39.97
CA MET A 1 -7.26 -4.60 -39.83
C MET A 1 -6.91 -5.26 -38.52
N THR A 2 -7.71 -5.03 -37.48
CA THR A 2 -7.53 -5.61 -36.15
C THR A 2 -8.01 -7.06 -36.14
N ASP A 3 -7.25 -7.96 -35.52
CA ASP A 3 -7.53 -9.41 -35.49
C ASP A 3 -8.87 -9.69 -34.78
N PRO A 4 -9.85 -10.34 -35.45
CA PRO A 4 -11.17 -10.68 -34.88
C PRO A 4 -11.12 -11.65 -33.69
N ARG A 5 -9.95 -12.22 -33.36
CA ARG A 5 -9.74 -13.01 -32.13
C ARG A 5 -9.51 -12.16 -30.89
N MET A 6 -9.12 -10.89 -31.03
CA MET A 6 -8.98 -9.97 -29.88
C MET A 6 -10.32 -9.58 -29.26
N GLU A 7 -11.42 -9.62 -30.01
CA GLU A 7 -12.77 -9.33 -29.47
C GLU A 7 -13.29 -10.42 -28.53
N ARG A 8 -12.83 -11.67 -28.68
CA ARG A 8 -13.34 -12.81 -27.88
C ARG A 8 -12.79 -12.88 -26.46
N ASN A 9 -11.75 -12.11 -26.14
CA ASN A 9 -11.17 -12.02 -24.79
C ASN A 9 -11.70 -10.83 -23.98
N GLN A 10 -12.85 -10.26 -24.36
CA GLN A 10 -13.56 -9.33 -23.50
C GLN A 10 -14.30 -10.12 -22.41
N HIS A 11 -13.57 -10.57 -21.40
CA HIS A 11 -14.19 -10.94 -20.14
C HIS A 11 -14.99 -9.71 -19.67
N ASN A 12 -16.32 -9.83 -19.73
CA ASN A 12 -17.24 -8.78 -19.36
C ASN A 12 -17.28 -8.69 -17.82
N TRP A 13 -16.17 -8.30 -17.19
CA TRP A 13 -16.10 -8.01 -15.77
C TRP A 13 -16.75 -6.65 -15.51
N LYS A 14 -18.05 -6.52 -15.76
CA LYS A 14 -18.80 -5.34 -15.32
C LYS A 14 -18.97 -5.43 -13.80
N THR A 15 -17.98 -4.97 -13.05
CA THR A 15 -18.12 -4.64 -11.63
C THR A 15 -19.21 -3.58 -11.52
N LYS A 16 -20.23 -3.81 -10.68
CA LYS A 16 -21.50 -3.05 -10.65
C LYS A 16 -21.36 -1.54 -10.31
N LYS A 17 -20.14 -1.08 -10.00
CA LYS A 17 -19.60 0.28 -10.15
C LYS A 17 -18.10 0.07 -10.43
N ALA A 18 -17.72 -0.06 -11.70
CA ALA A 18 -16.41 -0.61 -12.03
C ALA A 18 -15.30 0.40 -11.75
N TYR A 19 -14.26 -0.03 -11.03
CA TYR A 19 -12.97 0.66 -11.03
C TYR A 19 -12.52 0.88 -12.47
N THR A 20 -11.98 2.05 -12.77
CA THR A 20 -11.36 2.28 -14.07
C THR A 20 -10.14 1.38 -14.22
N ARG A 21 -9.73 1.12 -15.47
CA ARG A 21 -8.51 0.35 -15.75
C ARG A 21 -7.30 0.94 -15.01
N GLU A 22 -7.20 2.26 -15.02
CA GLU A 22 -6.15 3.00 -14.31
C GLU A 22 -6.22 2.77 -12.79
N GLN A 23 -7.41 2.82 -12.19
CA GLN A 23 -7.57 2.54 -10.76
C GLN A 23 -7.12 1.13 -10.40
N CYS A 24 -7.39 0.13 -11.26
CA CYS A 24 -6.89 -1.23 -11.05
C CYS A 24 -5.36 -1.32 -11.14
N ASP A 25 -4.74 -0.64 -12.11
CA ASP A 25 -3.28 -0.61 -12.28
C ASP A 25 -2.61 0.09 -11.09
N LEU A 26 -3.17 1.22 -10.63
CA LEU A 26 -2.68 1.99 -9.48
C LEU A 26 -2.85 1.21 -8.16
N TRP A 27 -3.98 0.51 -7.97
CA TRP A 27 -4.18 -0.35 -6.80
C TRP A 27 -3.18 -1.52 -6.79
N SER A 28 -2.89 -2.09 -7.97
CA SER A 28 -1.88 -3.14 -8.14
C SER A 28 -0.46 -2.62 -7.89
N LEU A 29 -0.18 -1.37 -8.26
CA LEU A 29 1.07 -0.68 -7.91
C LEU A 29 1.20 -0.49 -6.40
N GLY A 30 0.11 -0.12 -5.70
CA GLY A 30 0.06 -0.07 -4.24
C GLY A 30 0.44 -1.40 -3.59
N CYS A 31 -0.10 -2.52 -4.11
CA CYS A 31 0.30 -3.86 -3.67
C CYS A 31 1.79 -4.14 -3.90
N THR A 32 2.31 -3.73 -5.05
CA THR A 32 3.73 -3.92 -5.42
C THR A 32 4.65 -3.14 -4.47
N LEU A 33 4.34 -1.87 -4.20
CA LEU A 33 5.12 -1.04 -3.29
C LEU A 33 5.08 -1.56 -1.86
N TYR A 34 3.92 -2.03 -1.38
CA TYR A 34 3.80 -2.68 -0.08
C TYR A 34 4.67 -3.94 0.00
N PHE A 35 4.66 -4.76 -1.06
CA PHE A 35 5.52 -5.94 -1.14
C PHE A 35 7.01 -5.58 -1.15
N CYS A 36 7.42 -4.58 -1.92
CA CYS A 36 8.79 -4.10 -1.90
C CYS A 36 9.22 -3.59 -0.51
N ALA A 37 8.31 -2.94 0.23
CA ALA A 37 8.61 -2.39 1.54
C ALA A 37 8.65 -3.44 2.67
N THR A 38 7.85 -4.51 2.57
CA THR A 38 7.63 -5.46 3.68
C THR A 38 8.04 -6.90 3.38
N GLY A 39 8.27 -7.25 2.11
CA GLY A 39 8.43 -8.62 1.63
C GLY A 39 7.14 -9.45 1.69
N MET A 40 5.98 -8.81 1.89
CA MET A 40 4.69 -9.47 2.09
C MET A 40 3.60 -8.79 1.26
N PHE A 41 2.55 -9.52 0.88
CA PHE A 41 1.38 -8.89 0.26
C PHE A 41 0.55 -8.12 1.30
N PRO A 42 -0.15 -7.04 0.89
CA PRO A 42 -0.95 -6.22 1.81
C PRO A 42 -2.13 -6.98 2.43
N CYS A 43 -2.59 -8.06 1.81
CA CYS A 43 -3.58 -8.98 2.38
C CYS A 43 -2.88 -10.30 2.73
N LYS A 44 -2.26 -10.40 3.91
CA LYS A 44 -1.49 -11.59 4.32
C LYS A 44 -2.27 -12.45 5.30
N TYR A 45 -2.15 -13.76 5.11
CA TYR A 45 -2.58 -14.80 6.04
C TYR A 45 -1.40 -15.32 6.84
N GLU A 46 -1.50 -15.32 8.17
CA GLU A 46 -0.61 -16.10 9.01
C GLU A 46 -1.26 -17.44 9.31
N HIS A 47 -1.29 -18.41 8.37
CA HIS A 47 -1.55 -19.81 8.75
C HIS A 47 -0.91 -20.79 7.77
N LYS A 48 -0.29 -21.85 8.33
CA LYS A 48 0.61 -22.78 7.64
C LYS A 48 -0.04 -23.75 6.65
N ASN A 49 -1.37 -23.81 6.53
CA ASN A 49 -2.04 -24.93 5.84
C ASN A 49 -3.33 -24.60 5.07
N ILE A 50 -3.71 -23.34 4.93
CA ILE A 50 -4.99 -23.01 4.27
C ILE A 50 -4.71 -22.55 2.85
N LYS A 51 -5.12 -23.36 1.87
CA LYS A 51 -5.28 -22.88 0.48
C LYS A 51 -6.19 -21.67 0.55
N VAL A 52 -5.72 -20.53 0.06
CA VAL A 52 -6.47 -19.27 0.08
C VAL A 52 -7.81 -19.52 -0.62
N ASP A 53 -8.90 -19.42 0.13
CA ASP A 53 -10.20 -19.26 -0.49
C ASP A 53 -10.22 -17.85 -1.10
N LEU A 54 -10.52 -17.78 -2.40
CA LEU A 54 -10.70 -16.53 -3.13
C LEU A 54 -11.64 -15.58 -2.37
N GLU A 55 -12.63 -16.12 -1.66
CA GLU A 55 -13.57 -15.35 -0.85
C GLU A 55 -12.88 -14.58 0.28
N ALA A 56 -11.92 -15.18 0.99
CA ALA A 56 -11.22 -14.52 2.08
C ALA A 56 -10.35 -13.36 1.56
N ALA A 57 -9.75 -13.52 0.37
CA ALA A 57 -8.92 -12.49 -0.25
C ALA A 57 -9.77 -11.29 -0.70
N ILE A 58 -10.95 -11.58 -1.25
CA ILE A 58 -11.94 -10.55 -1.61
C ILE A 58 -12.41 -9.81 -0.36
N LYS A 59 -12.70 -10.51 0.75
CA LYS A 59 -13.10 -9.87 2.02
C LYS A 59 -11.98 -8.99 2.59
N ALA A 60 -10.73 -9.45 2.57
CA ALA A 60 -9.59 -8.65 3.02
C ALA A 60 -9.41 -7.39 2.17
N ALA A 61 -9.48 -7.49 0.84
CA ALA A 61 -9.40 -6.35 -0.05
C ALA A 61 -10.55 -5.35 0.18
N ASN A 62 -11.78 -5.84 0.40
CA ASN A 62 -12.91 -4.98 0.73
C ASN A 62 -12.73 -4.27 2.08
N LYS A 63 -12.21 -4.98 3.10
CA LYS A 63 -11.92 -4.40 4.42
C LYS A 63 -10.80 -3.36 4.36
N LEU A 64 -9.77 -3.62 3.54
CA LEU A 64 -8.73 -2.64 3.24
C LEU A 64 -9.35 -1.37 2.69
N THR A 65 -10.10 -1.45 1.59
CA THR A 65 -10.73 -0.30 0.92
C THR A 65 -11.74 0.44 1.80
N GLN A 66 -12.41 -0.23 2.74
CA GLN A 66 -13.36 0.40 3.67
C GLN A 66 -12.68 1.19 4.79
N ASN A 67 -11.41 0.90 5.09
CA ASN A 67 -10.67 1.58 6.15
C ASN A 67 -9.69 2.60 5.53
N PRO A 68 -9.99 3.91 5.57
CA PRO A 68 -9.22 4.94 4.87
C PRO A 68 -7.77 5.06 5.35
N ASP A 69 -7.47 4.62 6.57
CA ASP A 69 -6.13 4.70 7.16
C ASP A 69 -5.29 3.46 6.87
N ALA A 70 -5.91 2.37 6.43
CA ALA A 70 -5.25 1.09 6.23
C ALA A 70 -4.42 1.05 4.94
N ILE A 71 -3.23 0.47 5.06
CA ILE A 71 -2.28 0.15 3.98
C ILE A 71 -2.10 -1.37 3.81
N GLY A 72 -2.81 -2.16 4.61
CA GLY A 72 -2.82 -3.62 4.56
C GLY A 72 -3.82 -4.18 5.58
N ILE A 73 -4.09 -5.48 5.47
CA ILE A 73 -4.94 -6.25 6.37
C ILE A 73 -4.17 -7.52 6.76
N ASN A 74 -3.98 -7.72 8.06
CA ASN A 74 -3.58 -9.00 8.61
C ASN A 74 -4.83 -9.83 8.87
N ILE A 75 -4.78 -11.09 8.42
CA ILE A 75 -5.87 -12.03 8.59
C ILE A 75 -5.47 -13.00 9.70
N GLY A 76 -6.06 -12.79 10.88
CA GLY A 76 -5.92 -13.63 12.06
C GLY A 76 -7.07 -14.61 12.20
N GLN A 77 -6.91 -15.66 13.00
CA GLN A 77 -8.03 -16.48 13.45
C GLN A 77 -8.63 -15.87 14.71
N GLU A 78 -9.95 -15.69 14.71
CA GLU A 78 -10.70 -15.21 15.87
C GLU A 78 -11.02 -16.41 16.78
N GLY A 79 -10.22 -16.63 17.82
CA GLY A 79 -10.45 -17.69 18.82
C GLY A 79 -10.36 -19.14 18.30
N ASN A 80 -10.93 -20.08 19.06
CA ASN A 80 -10.87 -21.53 18.78
C ASN A 80 -11.83 -22.00 17.66
N HIS A 81 -12.56 -21.09 17.00
CA HIS A 81 -13.50 -21.45 15.94
C HIS A 81 -12.82 -21.38 14.58
N VAL A 82 -12.73 -22.53 13.92
CA VAL A 82 -11.95 -22.78 12.69
C VAL A 82 -12.43 -21.95 11.47
N GLU A 83 -13.53 -21.19 11.59
CA GLU A 83 -14.19 -20.51 10.46
C GLU A 83 -14.32 -18.97 10.61
N SER A 84 -13.93 -18.36 11.73
CA SER A 84 -13.96 -16.89 11.87
C SER A 84 -12.57 -16.28 11.67
N TYR A 85 -12.48 -15.31 10.76
CA TYR A 85 -11.26 -14.56 10.48
C TYR A 85 -11.38 -13.13 11.00
N ASP A 86 -10.38 -12.72 11.77
CA ASP A 86 -10.16 -11.32 12.13
C ASP A 86 -9.41 -10.60 11.01
N TYR A 87 -9.94 -9.47 10.57
CA TYR A 87 -9.32 -8.60 9.57
C TYR A 87 -8.77 -7.35 10.25
N LEU A 88 -7.51 -7.41 10.67
CA LEU A 88 -6.85 -6.34 11.41
C LEU A 88 -6.16 -5.35 10.46
N PRO A 89 -6.52 -4.05 10.50
CA PRO A 89 -5.91 -3.06 9.64
C PRO A 89 -4.47 -2.77 10.05
N ILE A 90 -3.60 -2.68 9.05
CA ILE A 90 -2.23 -2.19 9.17
C ILE A 90 -2.26 -0.75 8.70
N THR A 91 -2.00 0.21 9.59
CA THR A 91 -2.06 1.64 9.26
C THR A 91 -0.70 2.22 8.90
N GLU A 92 0.38 1.55 9.26
CA GLU A 92 1.74 1.99 9.01
C GLU A 92 2.67 0.81 8.67
N LEU A 93 3.71 1.08 7.89
CA LEU A 93 4.71 0.05 7.58
C LEU A 93 5.42 -0.38 8.88
N PRO A 94 5.47 -1.69 9.19
CA PRO A 94 6.03 -2.14 10.47
C PRO A 94 7.52 -1.82 10.59
N ALA A 95 7.93 -1.20 11.70
CA ALA A 95 9.32 -0.82 11.97
C ALA A 95 10.33 -1.99 11.86
N LYS A 96 9.87 -3.23 12.13
CA LYS A 96 10.68 -4.46 12.03
C LYS A 96 11.10 -4.82 10.60
N TYR A 97 10.42 -4.30 9.57
CA TYR A 97 10.69 -4.60 8.17
C TYR A 97 11.37 -3.44 7.43
N THR A 98 11.63 -2.34 8.13
CA THR A 98 12.13 -1.12 7.52
C THR A 98 13.57 -0.87 7.97
N HIS A 99 14.52 -1.44 7.24
CA HIS A 99 15.90 -0.92 7.21
C HIS A 99 15.99 0.49 6.58
N TYR A 100 14.84 1.01 6.14
CA TYR A 100 14.68 2.32 5.55
C TYR A 100 14.71 3.44 6.61
N PRO A 101 15.23 4.63 6.25
CA PRO A 101 15.09 5.82 7.09
C PRO A 101 13.62 6.12 7.40
N LYS A 102 13.33 6.63 8.61
CA LYS A 102 11.96 6.93 9.07
C LYS A 102 11.16 7.78 8.08
N TRP A 103 11.77 8.81 7.49
CA TRP A 103 11.09 9.66 6.51
C TRP A 103 10.60 8.87 5.29
N LEU A 104 11.38 7.89 4.81
CA LEU A 104 11.01 7.05 3.67
C LEU A 104 9.87 6.11 4.06
N VAL A 105 9.90 5.57 5.28
CA VAL A 105 8.79 4.75 5.82
C VAL A 105 7.49 5.53 5.83
N CYS A 106 7.51 6.78 6.29
CA CYS A 106 6.33 7.65 6.32
C CYS A 106 5.84 7.98 4.90
N THR A 107 6.74 8.40 4.01
CA THR A 107 6.39 8.71 2.61
C THR A 107 5.79 7.48 1.91
N MET A 108 6.41 6.31 2.06
CA MET A 108 5.92 5.05 1.48
C MET A 108 4.57 4.65 2.05
N THR A 109 4.39 4.76 3.37
CA THR A 109 3.10 4.48 4.04
C THR A 109 1.98 5.32 3.44
N CYS A 110 2.20 6.63 3.30
CA CYS A 110 1.19 7.52 2.74
C CYS A 110 0.96 7.31 1.24
N LEU A 111 2.01 7.02 0.45
CA LEU A 111 1.88 6.68 -0.96
C LEU A 111 1.04 5.41 -1.15
N ILE A 112 1.34 4.35 -0.41
CA ILE A 112 0.58 3.09 -0.45
C ILE A 112 -0.89 3.35 -0.09
N ARG A 113 -1.16 4.15 0.95
CA ARG A 113 -2.52 4.53 1.33
C ARG A 113 -3.26 5.23 0.19
N GLN A 114 -2.61 6.19 -0.48
CA GLN A 114 -3.20 6.87 -1.63
C GLN A 114 -3.56 5.90 -2.75
N PHE A 115 -2.71 4.93 -3.08
CA PHE A 115 -3.02 3.93 -4.12
C PHE A 115 -4.26 3.09 -3.82
N PHE A 116 -4.58 2.86 -2.55
CA PHE A 116 -5.76 2.07 -2.18
C PHE A 116 -7.04 2.89 -2.06
N HIS A 117 -6.94 4.17 -1.69
CA HIS A 117 -8.11 4.97 -1.29
C HIS A 117 -8.41 6.15 -2.22
N ASP A 118 -7.39 6.74 -2.82
CA ASP A 118 -7.51 7.89 -3.72
C ASP A 118 -6.43 7.84 -4.83
N PRO A 119 -6.47 6.82 -5.70
CA PRO A 119 -5.43 6.59 -6.69
C PRO A 119 -5.44 7.67 -7.79
N SER A 120 -4.30 8.34 -7.98
CA SER A 120 -4.05 9.27 -9.09
C SER A 120 -2.59 9.17 -9.53
N ILE A 121 -2.37 9.04 -10.85
CA ILE A 121 -1.03 8.99 -11.43
C ILE A 121 -0.32 10.34 -11.32
N GLU A 122 -1.06 11.45 -11.40
CA GLU A 122 -0.54 12.81 -11.27
C GLU A 122 0.04 13.03 -9.87
N LYS A 123 -0.73 12.69 -8.82
CA LYS A 123 -0.26 12.79 -7.43
C LYS A 123 0.98 11.94 -7.19
N TYR A 124 1.02 10.72 -7.73
CA TYR A 124 2.22 9.89 -7.66
C TYR A 124 3.42 10.54 -8.35
N ALA A 125 3.24 11.08 -9.55
CA ALA A 125 4.30 11.75 -10.30
C ALA A 125 4.85 12.97 -9.55
N GLU A 126 3.99 13.75 -8.91
CA GLU A 126 4.38 14.88 -8.07
C GLU A 126 5.23 14.43 -6.87
N ILE A 127 4.79 13.41 -6.13
CA ILE A 127 5.52 12.90 -4.96
C ILE A 127 6.85 12.25 -5.39
N ALA A 128 6.86 11.49 -6.49
CA ALA A 128 8.07 10.90 -7.04
C ALA A 128 9.08 11.97 -7.48
N ASN A 129 8.60 13.04 -8.12
CA ASN A 129 9.46 14.15 -8.50
C ASN A 129 9.97 14.92 -7.28
N ALA A 130 9.15 15.12 -6.24
CA ALA A 130 9.58 15.69 -4.96
C ALA A 130 10.68 14.83 -4.33
N MET A 131 10.47 13.51 -4.16
CA MET A 131 11.50 12.60 -3.64
C MET A 131 12.82 12.66 -4.43
N ARG A 132 12.75 12.85 -5.75
CA ARG A 132 13.93 12.94 -6.63
C ARG A 132 14.68 14.28 -6.51
N THR A 133 13.94 15.37 -6.36
CA THR A 133 14.48 16.75 -6.43
C THR A 133 14.78 17.35 -5.05
N SER A 134 14.21 16.78 -4.00
CA SER A 134 14.40 17.22 -2.63
C SER A 134 15.84 17.09 -2.16
N LYS A 135 16.28 18.08 -1.38
CA LYS A 135 17.62 18.09 -0.79
C LYS A 135 17.70 17.07 0.34
N ARG A 136 18.71 16.19 0.27
CA ARG A 136 19.09 15.33 1.38
C ARG A 136 19.88 16.14 2.41
N ARG A 137 19.46 16.09 3.66
CA ARG A 137 20.15 16.68 4.81
C ARG A 137 20.58 15.55 5.75
N LYS A 138 21.75 15.70 6.37
CA LYS A 138 22.22 14.77 7.40
C LYS A 138 22.07 15.44 8.75
N PHE A 139 21.38 14.78 9.67
CA PHE A 139 21.22 15.23 11.04
C PHE A 139 21.94 14.28 11.98
N LEU A 140 22.56 14.82 13.04
CA LEU A 140 23.05 14.02 14.15
C LEU A 140 21.91 13.92 15.17
N SER A 141 21.36 12.71 15.35
CA SER A 141 20.40 12.45 16.41
C SER A 141 21.15 12.18 17.70
N ILE A 142 20.95 13.04 18.70
CA ILE A 142 21.55 12.90 20.03
C ILE A 142 20.88 11.73 20.76
N ASP A 143 19.57 11.58 20.64
CA ASP A 143 18.80 10.51 21.31
C ASP A 143 19.15 9.11 20.79
N GLN A 144 19.41 8.99 19.48
CA GLN A 144 19.75 7.72 18.84
C GLN A 144 21.26 7.50 18.68
N LEU A 145 22.09 8.49 19.07
CA LEU A 145 23.53 8.54 18.85
C LEU A 145 23.93 8.13 17.42
N SER A 146 23.16 8.58 16.43
CA SER A 146 23.28 8.16 15.04
C SER A 146 23.14 9.31 14.05
N ILE A 147 23.72 9.15 12.87
CA ILE A 147 23.53 10.08 11.76
C ILE A 147 22.30 9.62 10.97
N ILE A 148 21.31 10.50 10.86
CA ILE A 148 20.06 10.24 10.14
C ILE A 148 20.06 11.07 8.86
N ASP A 149 19.90 10.38 7.73
CA ASP A 149 19.63 11.02 6.44
C ASP A 149 18.14 11.37 6.35
N HIS A 150 17.85 12.65 6.11
CA HIS A 150 16.50 13.20 5.97
C HIS A 150 16.34 13.80 4.58
N THR A 151 15.26 13.43 3.89
CA THR A 151 14.87 14.09 2.63
C THR A 151 13.77 15.09 2.95
N ASP A 152 14.03 16.36 2.67
CA ASP A 152 13.08 17.44 2.93
C ASP A 152 11.88 17.34 1.96
N MET A 153 10.77 16.79 2.46
CA MET A 153 9.53 16.59 1.70
C MET A 153 8.51 17.72 1.92
N SER A 154 8.90 18.85 2.54
CA SER A 154 8.00 19.97 2.85
C SER A 154 7.30 20.58 1.63
N ASN A 155 7.93 20.47 0.44
CA ASN A 155 7.38 20.96 -0.82
C ASN A 155 6.52 19.91 -1.56
N ALA A 156 6.38 18.69 -1.04
CA ALA A 156 5.55 17.68 -1.66
C ALA A 156 4.06 17.98 -1.38
N PRO A 157 3.18 17.94 -2.40
CA PRO A 157 1.76 18.13 -2.20
C PRO A 157 1.21 17.06 -1.24
N TYR A 158 0.44 17.53 -0.26
CA TYR A 158 -0.12 16.83 0.90
C TYR A 158 -0.06 15.29 0.85
N VAL A 159 1.00 14.73 1.42
CA VAL A 159 1.15 13.28 1.61
C VAL A 159 0.46 12.88 2.93
N GLY A 160 -0.84 13.20 3.06
CA GLY A 160 -1.69 12.86 4.21
C GLY A 160 -1.22 13.39 5.59
N TYR A 161 -2.02 13.15 6.63
CA TYR A 161 -1.84 13.65 8.01
C TYR A 161 -0.60 13.09 8.78
N SER A 162 0.39 12.50 8.10
CA SER A 162 1.37 11.63 8.75
C SER A 162 2.80 11.78 8.25
N ILE A 163 3.15 12.90 7.61
CA ILE A 163 4.57 13.21 7.38
C ILE A 163 5.14 13.75 8.71
N PRO A 164 6.13 13.10 9.34
CA PRO A 164 6.87 13.73 10.41
C PRO A 164 7.63 14.91 9.80
N SER A 165 7.41 16.10 10.37
CA SER A 165 8.19 17.32 10.08
C SER A 165 9.64 17.16 10.49
#